data_AF-A0A349UQR7-F1
#
_entry.id   AF-A0A349UQR7-F1
#
_cell.length_a   1.000
_cell.length_b   1.000
_cell.length_c   1.000
_cell.angle_alpha   90.00
_cell.angle_beta   90.00
_cell.angle_gamma   90.00
#
_symmetry.space_group_name_H-M   'P 1'
#
loop_
_entity.id
_entity.type
_entity.pdbx_description
1 polymer ?
#
loop_
_entity_poly.entity_id
_entity_poly.type
_entity_poly.pdbx_seq_one_letter_code
_entity_poly.pdbx_strand_id
1 'polypeptide(L)'
;MTPDRRFLKQSKHFWANVRTISQRVGYTDRGAGQIKIPSPHEISVALSEIGLKPDHIVDTQGRLTDFGKSLTEYFQYRADVLNSYVEPRLQDAKEAKRLYRQVRGKKKFTCPIPMNKQKGSKKAPAFLTGIVNMIIETYASGLPCDFDPRELTTVTRNGAPLRTLARRVDGAFPKAVNPVAVWEIKEYYYTTTFGSRVADGVYETLLDGMELDELREHEGVDVKHYLIVDSHYTWWDCGRSYLCRLVDMLHMGYIDEVLFGREVVERLPSLVKEWLAMLAACDKRG
;
A
#
# COMPACT_ATOMS: atom_id res chain seq x y z
N MET A 1 1.64 -5.13 6.32
CA MET A 1 1.08 -4.29 7.40
C MET A 1 -0.42 -4.28 7.25
N THR A 2 -1.13 -4.64 8.32
CA THR A 2 -2.60 -4.59 8.40
C THR A 2 -3.08 -3.27 9.00
N PRO A 3 -4.29 -2.78 8.66
CA PRO A 3 -4.83 -1.56 9.26
C PRO A 3 -5.11 -1.74 10.76
N ASP A 4 -4.89 -0.68 11.54
CA ASP A 4 -5.39 -0.60 12.90
C ASP A 4 -6.91 -0.34 12.87
N ARG A 5 -7.66 -1.23 13.54
CA ARG A 5 -9.12 -1.20 13.53
C ARG A 5 -9.72 0.09 14.08
N ARG A 6 -8.99 0.84 14.93
CA ARG A 6 -9.45 2.14 15.46
C ARG A 6 -9.65 3.18 14.36
N PHE A 7 -8.88 3.10 13.29
CA PHE A 7 -8.87 4.10 12.22
C PHE A 7 -9.37 3.57 10.86
N LEU A 8 -9.75 2.29 10.81
CA LEU A 8 -10.24 1.67 9.57
C LEU A 8 -11.60 2.26 9.16
N LYS A 9 -11.71 2.67 7.89
CA LYS A 9 -12.90 3.22 7.24
C LYS A 9 -13.52 4.41 8.00
N GLN A 10 -12.67 5.28 8.56
CA GLN A 10 -13.11 6.56 9.09
C GLN A 10 -13.77 7.43 8.00
N SER A 11 -14.61 8.38 8.41
CA SER A 11 -15.39 9.21 7.48
C SER A 11 -14.52 10.01 6.50
N LYS A 12 -15.08 10.38 5.34
CA LYS A 12 -14.44 11.31 4.39
C LYS A 12 -14.06 12.65 5.06
N HIS A 13 -14.83 13.09 6.05
CA HIS A 13 -14.53 14.27 6.86
C HIS A 13 -13.24 14.10 7.69
N PHE A 14 -13.04 12.93 8.33
CA PHE A 14 -11.80 12.62 9.04
C PHE A 14 -10.58 12.70 8.11
N TRP A 15 -10.66 12.02 6.96
CA TRP A 15 -9.56 11.98 6.00
C TRP A 15 -9.26 13.33 5.34
N ALA A 16 -10.28 14.17 5.13
CA ALA A 16 -10.09 15.53 4.66
C ALA A 16 -9.26 16.36 5.65
N ASN A 17 -9.53 16.24 6.96
CA ASN A 17 -8.75 16.87 8.01
C ASN A 17 -7.31 16.34 8.05
N VAL A 18 -7.12 15.00 8.03
CA VAL A 18 -5.79 14.37 8.00
C VAL A 18 -4.93 14.94 6.86
N ARG A 19 -5.48 14.97 5.65
CA ARG A 19 -4.76 15.45 4.46
C ARG A 19 -4.45 16.94 4.51
N THR A 20 -5.43 17.74 4.94
CA THR A 20 -5.30 19.21 5.02
C THR A 20 -4.25 19.59 6.05
N ILE A 21 -4.34 19.04 7.26
CA ILE A 21 -3.38 19.28 8.35
C ILE A 21 -1.98 18.83 7.94
N SER A 22 -1.83 17.63 7.37
CA SER A 22 -0.51 17.13 6.95
C SER A 22 0.12 18.00 5.86
N GLN A 23 -0.68 18.53 4.94
CA GLN A 23 -0.21 19.45 3.89
C GLN A 23 0.27 20.78 4.46
N ARG A 24 -0.43 21.32 5.46
CA ARG A 24 -0.14 22.64 6.04
C ARG A 24 0.99 22.58 7.06
N VAL A 25 0.95 21.61 7.96
CA VAL A 25 1.94 21.44 9.05
C VAL A 25 3.22 20.77 8.54
N GLY A 26 3.13 19.95 7.49
CA GLY A 26 4.22 19.14 6.96
C GLY A 26 4.19 17.70 7.49
N TYR A 27 4.76 16.78 6.71
CA TYR A 27 4.76 15.34 7.02
C TYR A 27 5.95 14.89 7.86
N THR A 28 7.01 15.70 7.98
CA THR A 28 8.27 15.32 8.60
C THR A 28 8.83 16.46 9.43
N ASP A 29 9.41 16.15 10.59
CA ASP A 29 10.13 17.15 11.37
C ASP A 29 11.45 17.48 10.70
N ARG A 30 11.60 18.76 10.34
CA ARG A 30 12.78 19.27 9.61
C ARG A 30 14.03 19.03 10.46
N GLY A 31 15.04 18.38 9.86
CA GLY A 31 16.31 18.08 10.51
C GLY A 31 16.34 16.77 11.31
N ALA A 32 15.20 16.28 11.81
CA ALA A 32 15.13 15.01 12.54
C ALA A 32 14.96 13.79 11.61
N GLY A 33 14.39 13.99 10.42
CA GLY A 33 14.13 12.90 9.47
C GLY A 33 13.06 11.90 9.94
N GLN A 34 12.25 12.29 10.94
CA GLN A 34 11.17 11.49 11.50
C GLN A 34 9.81 11.99 10.97
N ILE A 35 8.80 11.12 10.98
CA ILE A 35 7.42 11.51 10.69
C ILE A 35 6.91 12.45 11.78
N LYS A 36 6.33 13.57 11.36
CA LYS A 36 5.84 14.62 12.25
C LYS A 36 4.52 14.22 12.91
N ILE A 37 4.38 14.55 14.18
CA ILE A 37 3.13 14.47 14.95
C ILE A 37 2.67 15.91 15.22
N PRO A 38 1.62 16.41 14.52
CA PRO A 38 1.13 17.77 14.73
C PRO A 38 0.57 17.95 16.14
N SER A 39 1.05 18.99 16.84
CA SER A 39 0.45 19.43 18.10
C SER A 39 -0.92 20.09 17.88
N PRO A 40 -1.81 20.12 18.90
CA PRO A 40 -3.09 20.82 18.80
C PRO A 40 -2.97 22.29 18.40
N HIS A 41 -1.89 22.95 18.85
CA HIS A 41 -1.59 24.33 18.48
C HIS A 41 -1.23 24.45 17.00
N GLU A 42 -0.31 23.62 16.48
CA GLU A 42 0.05 23.61 15.06
C GLU A 42 -1.17 23.32 14.17
N ILE A 43 -2.05 22.40 14.57
CA ILE A 43 -3.29 22.11 13.84
C ILE A 43 -4.18 23.36 13.78
N SER A 44 -4.39 24.02 14.91
CA SER A 44 -5.27 25.20 15.00
C SER A 44 -4.74 26.36 14.15
N VAL A 45 -3.45 26.62 14.23
CA VAL A 45 -2.77 27.63 13.40
C VAL A 45 -2.89 27.28 11.92
N ALA A 46 -2.56 26.04 11.54
CA ALA A 46 -2.58 25.58 10.16
C ALA A 46 -3.95 25.70 9.48
N LEU A 47 -5.04 25.44 10.23
CA LEU A 47 -6.41 25.62 9.73
C LEU A 47 -6.79 27.10 9.63
N SER A 48 -6.45 27.89 10.64
CA SER A 48 -6.78 29.33 10.68
C SER A 48 -6.08 30.10 9.55
N GLU A 49 -4.84 29.73 9.20
CA GLU A 49 -4.08 30.32 8.09
C GLU A 49 -4.76 30.17 6.72
N ILE A 50 -5.65 29.18 6.55
CA ILE A 50 -6.42 28.97 5.32
C ILE A 50 -7.89 29.36 5.47
N GLY A 51 -8.23 30.11 6.53
CA GLY A 51 -9.59 30.60 6.78
C GLY A 51 -10.55 29.53 7.29
N LEU A 52 -10.05 28.38 7.77
CA LEU A 52 -10.88 27.34 8.38
C LEU A 52 -10.91 27.50 9.91
N LYS A 53 -12.07 27.21 10.51
CA LYS A 53 -12.23 27.21 11.97
C LYS A 53 -11.72 25.88 12.56
N PRO A 54 -10.95 25.89 13.66
CA PRO A 54 -10.49 24.68 14.32
C PRO A 54 -11.48 24.12 15.36
N ASP A 55 -12.65 24.75 15.54
CA ASP A 55 -13.59 24.49 16.63
C ASP A 55 -14.08 23.03 16.74
N HIS A 56 -14.07 22.28 15.64
CA HIS A 56 -14.41 20.84 15.63
C HIS A 56 -13.28 19.95 16.16
N ILE A 57 -12.05 20.48 16.28
CA ILE A 57 -10.85 19.79 16.77
C ILE A 57 -10.48 20.28 18.17
N VAL A 58 -10.57 21.59 18.42
CA VAL A 58 -10.18 22.25 19.68
C VAL A 58 -11.32 23.14 20.17
N ASP A 59 -11.72 22.97 21.44
CA ASP A 59 -12.79 23.74 22.05
C ASP A 59 -12.35 25.19 22.40
N THR A 60 -13.29 26.01 22.86
CA THR A 60 -13.04 27.42 23.21
C THR A 60 -12.08 27.59 24.40
N GLN A 61 -11.76 26.51 25.12
CA GLN A 61 -10.81 26.49 26.24
C GLN A 61 -9.44 25.94 25.81
N GLY A 62 -9.24 25.65 24.52
CA GLY A 62 -7.99 25.13 23.99
C GLY A 62 -7.81 23.61 24.17
N ARG A 63 -8.86 22.87 24.53
CA ARG A 63 -8.80 21.42 24.76
C ARG A 63 -9.27 20.66 23.53
N LEU A 64 -8.70 19.47 23.28
CA LEU A 64 -9.13 18.62 22.18
C LEU A 64 -10.58 18.15 22.38
N THR A 65 -11.41 18.32 21.35
CA THR A 65 -12.69 17.62 21.23
C THR A 65 -12.45 16.13 21.03
N ASP A 66 -13.49 15.30 21.10
CA ASP A 66 -13.32 13.86 20.85
C ASP A 66 -12.87 13.57 19.41
N PHE A 67 -13.34 14.37 18.44
CA PHE A 67 -12.83 14.31 17.07
C PHE A 67 -11.35 14.73 17.00
N GLY A 68 -10.96 15.78 17.73
CA GLY A 68 -9.58 16.22 17.83
C GLY A 68 -8.67 15.17 18.44
N LYS A 69 -9.10 14.50 19.51
CA LYS A 69 -8.37 13.38 20.12
C LYS A 69 -8.14 12.26 19.10
N SER A 70 -9.19 11.84 18.41
CA SER A 70 -9.10 10.79 17.37
C SER A 70 -8.11 11.16 16.25
N LEU A 71 -8.09 12.42 15.80
CA LEU A 71 -7.11 12.89 14.82
C LEU A 71 -5.68 12.84 15.37
N THR A 72 -5.46 13.33 16.58
CA THR A 72 -4.12 13.33 17.20
C THR A 72 -3.61 11.91 17.45
N GLU A 73 -4.48 11.00 17.88
CA GLU A 73 -4.16 9.58 18.04
C GLU A 73 -3.78 8.92 16.71
N TYR A 74 -4.46 9.27 15.63
CA TYR A 74 -4.11 8.77 14.29
C TYR A 74 -2.76 9.31 13.81
N PHE A 75 -2.47 10.60 14.01
CA PHE A 75 -1.17 11.15 13.66
C PHE A 75 -0.04 10.50 14.45
N GLN A 76 -0.24 10.27 15.76
CA GLN A 76 0.68 9.53 16.61
C GLN A 76 0.90 8.11 16.07
N TYR A 77 -0.17 7.35 15.87
CA TYR A 77 -0.10 6.00 15.33
C TYR A 77 0.65 5.95 13.99
N ARG A 78 0.31 6.85 13.06
CA ARG A 78 0.92 6.91 11.72
C ARG A 78 2.42 7.20 11.82
N ALA A 79 2.82 8.11 12.70
CA ALA A 79 4.23 8.40 12.93
C ALA A 79 4.95 7.20 13.54
N ASP A 80 4.37 6.59 14.58
CA ASP A 80 4.98 5.46 15.28
C ASP A 80 5.19 4.27 14.35
N VAL A 81 4.17 3.89 13.57
CA VAL A 81 4.28 2.74 12.67
C VAL A 81 5.27 3.01 11.53
N LEU A 82 5.32 4.24 11.00
CA LEU A 82 6.25 4.57 9.94
C LEU A 82 7.71 4.57 10.43
N ASN A 83 7.97 5.18 11.59
CA ASN A 83 9.31 5.29 12.15
C ASN A 83 9.82 3.94 12.71
N SER A 84 8.96 3.16 13.38
CA SER A 84 9.39 1.97 14.14
C SER A 84 9.13 0.63 13.44
N TYR A 85 8.18 0.58 12.50
CA TYR A 85 7.84 -0.65 11.78
C TYR A 85 8.24 -0.60 10.31
N VAL A 86 7.91 0.47 9.59
CA VAL A 86 8.11 0.57 8.13
C VAL A 86 9.56 0.89 7.76
N GLU A 87 10.13 1.96 8.31
CA GLU A 87 11.49 2.40 8.01
C GLU A 87 12.50 1.26 8.10
N PRO A 88 12.55 0.47 9.20
CA PRO A 88 13.61 -0.50 9.35
C PRO A 88 13.50 -1.66 8.36
N ARG A 89 12.33 -1.87 7.76
CA ARG A 89 12.02 -3.00 6.86
C ARG A 89 12.29 -2.70 5.40
N LEU A 90 12.31 -1.42 5.02
CA LEU A 90 12.73 -1.01 3.69
C LEU A 90 14.20 -1.35 3.48
N GLN A 91 14.55 -1.80 2.28
CA GLN A 91 15.86 -2.31 1.96
C GLN A 91 16.58 -1.43 0.94
N ASP A 92 17.91 -1.45 0.99
CA ASP A 92 18.72 -0.99 -0.13
C ASP A 92 18.84 -2.06 -1.24
N ALA A 93 19.47 -1.70 -2.36
CA ALA A 93 19.67 -2.61 -3.49
C ALA A 93 20.50 -3.86 -3.14
N LYS A 94 21.47 -3.74 -2.23
CA LYS A 94 22.37 -4.84 -1.83
C LYS A 94 21.62 -5.82 -0.94
N GLU A 95 20.84 -5.32 -0.01
CA GLU A 95 20.02 -6.10 0.90
C GLU A 95 18.91 -6.84 0.16
N ALA A 96 18.19 -6.16 -0.73
CA ALA A 96 17.18 -6.77 -1.58
C ALA A 96 17.77 -7.87 -2.47
N LYS A 97 18.94 -7.63 -3.08
CA LYS A 97 19.67 -8.63 -3.86
C LYS A 97 20.06 -9.85 -3.03
N ARG A 98 20.48 -9.64 -1.77
CA ARG A 98 20.81 -10.73 -0.83
C ARG A 98 19.58 -11.56 -0.51
N LEU A 99 18.46 -10.92 -0.18
CA LEU A 99 17.20 -11.59 0.11
C LEU A 99 16.68 -12.37 -1.12
N TYR A 100 16.74 -11.75 -2.30
CA TYR A 100 16.38 -12.39 -3.57
C TYR A 100 17.19 -13.66 -3.80
N ARG A 101 18.51 -13.62 -3.61
CA ARG A 101 19.39 -14.80 -3.76
C ARG A 101 19.05 -15.90 -2.76
N GLN A 102 18.75 -15.53 -1.51
CA GLN A 102 18.33 -16.49 -0.48
C GLN A 102 17.03 -17.19 -0.87
N VAL A 103 16.01 -16.47 -1.32
CA VAL A 103 14.74 -17.06 -1.76
C VAL A 103 14.95 -17.92 -3.01
N ARG A 104 15.66 -17.39 -4.02
CA ARG A 104 15.96 -18.09 -5.28
C ARG A 104 16.74 -19.38 -5.07
N GLY A 105 17.59 -19.44 -4.06
CA GLY A 105 18.40 -20.63 -3.73
C GLY A 105 17.63 -21.78 -3.07
N LYS A 106 16.39 -21.57 -2.59
CA LYS A 106 15.64 -22.60 -1.86
C LYS A 106 15.12 -23.73 -2.74
N LYS A 107 14.73 -23.44 -3.98
CA LYS A 107 14.23 -24.43 -4.95
C LYS A 107 14.30 -23.87 -6.38
N LYS A 108 13.97 -24.71 -7.35
CA LYS A 108 13.72 -24.27 -8.72
C LYS A 108 12.31 -23.69 -8.82
N PHE A 109 12.19 -22.53 -9.47
CA PHE A 109 10.93 -21.83 -9.68
C PHE A 109 10.65 -21.71 -11.19
N THR A 110 9.38 -21.79 -11.55
CA THR A 110 8.88 -21.67 -12.93
C THR A 110 8.22 -20.32 -13.21
N CYS A 111 7.91 -19.54 -12.17
CA CYS A 111 7.36 -18.21 -12.26
C CYS A 111 8.31 -17.27 -13.02
N PRO A 112 7.79 -16.23 -13.67
CA PRO A 112 8.62 -15.24 -14.33
C PRO A 112 9.48 -14.49 -13.31
N ILE A 113 10.73 -14.25 -13.68
CA ILE A 113 11.66 -13.38 -12.95
C ILE A 113 12.05 -12.24 -13.89
N PRO A 114 11.29 -11.12 -13.87
CA PRO A 114 11.55 -10.02 -14.76
C PRO A 114 12.87 -9.32 -14.42
N MET A 115 13.47 -8.71 -15.44
CA MET A 115 14.58 -7.79 -15.25
C MET A 115 14.05 -6.38 -14.94
N ASN A 116 14.80 -5.63 -14.16
CA ASN A 116 14.52 -4.22 -13.95
C ASN A 116 14.65 -3.44 -15.28
N LYS A 117 14.05 -2.24 -15.32
CA LYS A 117 14.07 -1.36 -16.51
C LYS A 117 15.41 -0.62 -16.71
N GLN A 118 16.44 -0.96 -15.93
CA GLN A 118 17.75 -0.29 -15.96
C GLN A 118 18.67 -0.87 -17.05
N LYS A 119 19.69 -0.09 -17.44
CA LYS A 119 20.68 -0.47 -18.45
C LYS A 119 22.08 -0.59 -17.84
N GLY A 120 23.00 -1.21 -18.58
CA GLY A 120 24.41 -1.32 -18.20
C GLY A 120 24.61 -2.04 -16.86
N SER A 121 25.50 -1.50 -16.02
CA SER A 121 25.87 -2.08 -14.71
C SER A 121 24.71 -2.12 -13.69
N LYS A 122 23.66 -1.33 -13.91
CA LYS A 122 22.44 -1.31 -13.07
C LYS A 122 21.39 -2.34 -13.51
N LYS A 123 21.57 -2.97 -14.69
CA LYS A 123 20.67 -4.02 -15.17
C LYS A 123 20.77 -5.23 -14.24
N ALA A 124 19.66 -5.59 -13.62
CA ALA A 124 19.56 -6.70 -12.67
C ALA A 124 18.15 -7.29 -12.71
N PRO A 125 17.92 -8.49 -12.14
CA PRO A 125 16.57 -8.93 -11.82
C PRO A 125 15.84 -7.86 -11.00
N ALA A 126 14.53 -7.69 -11.23
CA ALA A 126 13.68 -6.95 -10.31
C ALA A 126 13.56 -7.78 -9.03
N PHE A 127 14.32 -7.42 -8.00
CA PHE A 127 14.55 -8.29 -6.84
C PHE A 127 13.26 -8.51 -6.04
N LEU A 128 12.52 -7.45 -5.73
CA LEU A 128 11.26 -7.48 -5.01
C LEU A 128 10.21 -8.26 -5.81
N THR A 129 10.03 -7.94 -7.09
CA THR A 129 9.10 -8.66 -7.97
C THR A 129 9.45 -10.15 -8.05
N GLY A 130 10.73 -10.49 -8.20
CA GLY A 130 11.19 -11.87 -8.20
C GLY A 130 10.89 -12.59 -6.87
N ILE A 131 11.10 -11.94 -5.73
CA ILE A 131 10.78 -12.50 -4.41
C ILE A 131 9.27 -12.76 -4.30
N VAL A 132 8.43 -11.78 -4.65
CA VAL A 132 6.97 -11.90 -4.61
C VAL A 132 6.51 -13.09 -5.45
N ASN A 133 6.94 -13.17 -6.71
CA ASN A 133 6.54 -14.23 -7.62
C ASN A 133 6.93 -15.62 -7.08
N MET A 134 8.16 -15.76 -6.56
CA MET A 134 8.66 -17.01 -6.01
C MET A 134 7.89 -17.45 -4.74
N ILE A 135 7.51 -16.51 -3.88
CA ILE A 135 6.70 -16.82 -2.70
C ILE A 135 5.31 -17.28 -3.13
N ILE A 136 4.65 -16.53 -4.00
CA ILE A 136 3.31 -16.90 -4.47
C ILE A 136 3.32 -18.27 -5.14
N GLU A 137 4.26 -18.55 -6.05
CA GLU A 137 4.40 -19.89 -6.65
C GLU A 137 4.58 -20.99 -5.59
N THR A 138 5.30 -20.70 -4.50
CA THR A 138 5.51 -21.68 -3.43
C THR A 138 4.24 -21.99 -2.65
N TYR A 139 3.41 -20.99 -2.38
CA TYR A 139 2.26 -21.12 -1.51
C TYR A 139 0.93 -21.26 -2.25
N ALA A 140 0.89 -21.05 -3.57
CA ALA A 140 -0.31 -21.17 -4.41
C ALA A 140 -0.81 -22.61 -4.58
N SER A 141 -0.10 -23.61 -4.03
CA SER A 141 -0.49 -25.02 -4.10
C SER A 141 -0.75 -25.54 -5.53
N GLY A 142 -0.01 -25.01 -6.51
CA GLY A 142 -0.15 -25.38 -7.92
C GLY A 142 -1.34 -24.74 -8.65
N LEU A 143 -2.13 -23.88 -8.00
CA LEU A 143 -3.18 -23.12 -8.68
C LEU A 143 -2.58 -22.11 -9.67
N PRO A 144 -3.34 -21.78 -10.74
CA PRO A 144 -2.96 -20.70 -11.64
C PRO A 144 -2.74 -19.39 -10.89
N CYS A 145 -1.76 -18.63 -11.34
CA CYS A 145 -1.47 -17.30 -10.85
C CYS A 145 -0.98 -16.46 -12.03
N ASP A 146 -1.48 -15.23 -12.13
CA ASP A 146 -1.10 -14.31 -13.17
C ASP A 146 -0.10 -13.28 -12.64
N PHE A 147 1.17 -13.47 -12.99
CA PHE A 147 2.29 -12.68 -12.49
C PHE A 147 2.62 -11.44 -13.36
N ASP A 148 1.96 -11.31 -14.51
CA ASP A 148 2.02 -10.18 -15.43
C ASP A 148 0.79 -10.26 -16.36
N PRO A 149 -0.39 -9.81 -15.88
CA PRO A 149 -1.65 -10.04 -16.59
C PRO A 149 -1.70 -9.50 -18.01
N ARG A 150 -1.07 -8.35 -18.26
CA ARG A 150 -1.11 -7.63 -19.54
C ARG A 150 -2.51 -7.33 -20.08
N GLU A 151 -3.54 -7.51 -19.26
CA GLU A 151 -4.94 -7.20 -19.50
C GLU A 151 -5.56 -6.49 -18.29
N LEU A 152 -6.77 -5.96 -18.46
CA LEU A 152 -7.48 -5.28 -17.37
C LEU A 152 -8.14 -6.31 -16.46
N THR A 153 -8.05 -6.07 -15.16
CA THR A 153 -8.79 -6.87 -14.18
C THR A 153 -10.29 -6.70 -14.42
N THR A 154 -10.98 -7.81 -14.68
CA THR A 154 -12.41 -7.81 -15.00
C THR A 154 -13.16 -8.73 -14.06
N VAL A 155 -14.21 -8.22 -13.44
CA VAL A 155 -15.18 -8.99 -12.68
C VAL A 155 -16.43 -9.17 -13.53
N THR A 156 -16.93 -10.39 -13.60
CA THR A 156 -18.09 -10.76 -14.41
C THR A 156 -19.22 -11.31 -13.55
N ARG A 157 -20.45 -11.18 -14.06
CA ARG A 157 -21.66 -11.77 -13.47
C ARG A 157 -22.54 -12.26 -14.61
N ASN A 158 -23.03 -13.51 -14.51
CA ASN A 158 -23.89 -14.13 -15.52
C ASN A 158 -23.31 -14.08 -16.95
N GLY A 159 -21.99 -14.27 -17.09
CA GLY A 159 -21.31 -14.25 -18.39
C GLY A 159 -21.10 -12.86 -19.01
N ALA A 160 -21.51 -11.78 -18.34
CA ALA A 160 -21.29 -10.40 -18.78
C ALA A 160 -20.30 -9.67 -17.85
N PRO A 161 -19.54 -8.67 -18.35
CA PRO A 161 -18.74 -7.79 -17.51
C PRO A 161 -19.63 -7.05 -16.50
N LEU A 162 -19.29 -7.15 -15.22
CA LEU A 162 -19.89 -6.37 -14.14
C LEU A 162 -19.05 -5.11 -13.87
N ARG A 163 -17.72 -5.27 -13.86
CA ARG A 163 -16.76 -4.19 -13.66
C ARG A 163 -15.43 -4.55 -14.34
N THR A 164 -14.77 -3.54 -14.89
CA THR A 164 -13.40 -3.66 -15.38
C THR A 164 -12.61 -2.47 -14.84
N LEU A 165 -11.48 -2.74 -14.18
CA LEU A 165 -10.62 -1.67 -13.66
C LEU A 165 -10.04 -0.83 -14.79
N ALA A 166 -9.81 0.45 -14.54
CA ALA A 166 -9.33 1.39 -15.55
C ALA A 166 -7.87 1.11 -16.00
N ARG A 167 -7.11 0.34 -15.22
CA ARG A 167 -5.71 0.01 -15.51
C ARG A 167 -5.36 -1.43 -15.20
N ARG A 168 -4.19 -1.83 -15.71
CA ARG A 168 -3.59 -3.14 -15.48
C ARG A 168 -2.88 -3.15 -14.15
N VAL A 169 -2.97 -4.28 -13.45
CA VAL A 169 -2.23 -4.53 -12.22
C VAL A 169 -0.94 -5.32 -12.49
N ASP A 170 0.01 -5.29 -11.56
CA ASP A 170 1.24 -6.07 -11.66
C ASP A 170 1.01 -7.58 -11.47
N GLY A 171 -0.06 -7.99 -10.78
CA GLY A 171 -0.46 -9.38 -10.71
C GLY A 171 -1.85 -9.62 -10.14
N ALA A 172 -2.39 -10.81 -10.43
CA ALA A 172 -3.73 -11.23 -10.05
C ALA A 172 -3.76 -12.72 -9.70
N PHE A 173 -4.55 -13.06 -8.69
CA PHE A 173 -4.74 -14.44 -8.25
C PHE A 173 -6.22 -14.82 -8.25
N PRO A 174 -6.61 -15.94 -8.90
CA PRO A 174 -5.75 -16.83 -9.69
C PRO A 174 -5.47 -16.31 -11.12
N LYS A 175 -6.25 -15.35 -11.60
CA LYS A 175 -6.18 -14.78 -12.96
C LYS A 175 -6.80 -13.38 -12.99
N ALA A 176 -6.59 -12.63 -14.08
CA ALA A 176 -7.12 -11.26 -14.23
C ALA A 176 -8.66 -11.17 -14.30
N VAL A 177 -9.33 -12.25 -14.74
CA VAL A 177 -10.80 -12.32 -14.80
C VAL A 177 -11.35 -13.05 -13.56
N ASN A 178 -12.17 -12.36 -12.77
CA ASN A 178 -12.67 -12.82 -11.46
C ASN A 178 -11.55 -13.21 -10.48
N PRO A 179 -10.57 -12.33 -10.19
CA PRO A 179 -9.60 -12.59 -9.14
C PRO A 179 -10.24 -12.55 -7.75
N VAL A 180 -9.60 -13.22 -6.80
CA VAL A 180 -9.82 -12.99 -5.36
C VAL A 180 -8.83 -11.99 -4.77
N ALA A 181 -7.69 -11.79 -5.44
CA ALA A 181 -6.64 -10.88 -5.03
C ALA A 181 -5.93 -10.26 -6.24
N VAL A 182 -5.55 -8.99 -6.11
CA VAL A 182 -4.69 -8.25 -7.04
C VAL A 182 -3.61 -7.51 -6.27
N TRP A 183 -2.45 -7.30 -6.90
CA TRP A 183 -1.36 -6.57 -6.26
C TRP A 183 -0.55 -5.69 -7.20
N GLU A 184 0.07 -4.69 -6.60
CA GLU A 184 1.02 -3.75 -7.19
C GLU A 184 2.39 -3.86 -6.52
N ILE A 185 3.46 -3.71 -7.30
CA ILE A 185 4.84 -3.79 -6.85
C ILE A 185 5.59 -2.51 -7.24
N LYS A 186 5.96 -1.72 -6.23
CA LYS A 186 6.68 -0.46 -6.42
C LYS A 186 8.13 -0.60 -5.94
N GLU A 187 9.00 -0.98 -6.87
CA GLU A 187 10.45 -1.20 -6.67
C GLU A 187 11.30 -0.08 -7.28
N TYR A 188 12.15 0.59 -6.49
CA TYR A 188 12.91 1.77 -6.95
C TYR A 188 14.38 1.84 -6.49
N TYR A 189 15.10 0.72 -6.37
CA TYR A 189 16.46 0.69 -5.80
C TYR A 189 17.55 1.54 -6.50
N TYR A 190 17.32 1.97 -7.74
CA TYR A 190 18.31 2.69 -8.55
C TYR A 190 17.91 4.13 -8.89
N THR A 191 16.82 4.58 -8.29
CA THR A 191 16.31 5.95 -8.41
C THR A 191 17.19 6.90 -7.58
N THR A 192 17.39 8.13 -8.06
CA THR A 192 18.21 9.16 -7.39
C THR A 192 17.39 10.36 -6.90
N THR A 193 16.08 10.39 -7.17
CA THR A 193 15.16 11.45 -6.75
C THR A 193 13.74 10.90 -6.59
N PHE A 194 12.92 11.51 -5.73
CA PHE A 194 11.49 11.23 -5.71
C PHE A 194 10.79 11.94 -6.87
N GLY A 195 10.87 11.34 -8.07
CA GLY A 195 10.26 11.87 -9.29
C GLY A 195 8.79 11.54 -9.44
N SER A 196 8.14 12.16 -10.44
CA SER A 196 6.72 11.95 -10.78
C SER A 196 6.35 10.48 -10.89
N ARG A 197 7.20 9.67 -11.52
CA ARG A 197 6.99 8.22 -11.68
C ARG A 197 6.75 7.46 -10.37
N VAL A 198 7.39 7.88 -9.28
CA VAL A 198 7.20 7.24 -7.96
C VAL A 198 5.87 7.70 -7.35
N ALA A 199 5.54 8.98 -7.51
CA ALA A 199 4.26 9.54 -7.10
C ALA A 199 3.08 8.92 -7.88
N ASP A 200 3.23 8.71 -9.19
CA ASP A 200 2.23 8.09 -10.06
C ASP A 200 1.84 6.71 -9.52
N GLY A 201 2.80 5.91 -9.05
CA GLY A 201 2.53 4.63 -8.42
C GLY A 201 1.60 4.71 -7.20
N VAL A 202 1.64 5.81 -6.45
CA VAL A 202 0.73 6.04 -5.31
C VAL A 202 -0.66 6.43 -5.79
N TYR A 203 -0.75 7.27 -6.82
CA TYR A 203 -2.04 7.70 -7.38
C TYR A 203 -2.75 6.57 -8.14
N GLU A 204 -2.00 5.74 -8.86
CA GLU A 204 -2.47 4.50 -9.47
C GLU A 204 -3.10 3.58 -8.42
N THR A 205 -2.38 3.35 -7.31
CA THR A 205 -2.90 2.51 -6.22
C THR A 205 -4.17 3.10 -5.59
N LEU A 206 -4.25 4.42 -5.46
CA LEU A 206 -5.45 5.10 -4.97
C LEU A 206 -6.65 4.86 -5.91
N LEU A 207 -6.44 4.99 -7.22
CA LEU A 207 -7.48 4.77 -8.22
C LEU A 207 -8.01 3.34 -8.15
N ASP A 208 -7.11 2.34 -8.21
CA ASP A 208 -7.49 0.92 -8.14
C ASP A 208 -8.28 0.62 -6.86
N GLY A 209 -7.81 1.16 -5.74
CA GLY A 209 -8.47 0.98 -4.45
C GLY A 209 -9.85 1.61 -4.36
N MET A 210 -10.07 2.76 -5.01
CA MET A 210 -11.39 3.39 -5.09
C MET A 210 -12.35 2.59 -5.98
N GLU A 211 -11.89 2.08 -7.13
CA GLU A 211 -12.71 1.23 -8.01
C GLU A 211 -13.10 -0.10 -7.32
N LEU A 212 -12.18 -0.69 -6.56
CA LEU A 212 -12.43 -1.92 -5.81
C LEU A 212 -13.34 -1.69 -4.60
N ASP A 213 -13.22 -0.56 -3.90
CA ASP A 213 -14.14 -0.22 -2.82
C ASP A 213 -15.54 0.07 -3.36
N GLU A 214 -15.69 0.75 -4.50
CA GLU A 214 -16.99 0.92 -5.18
C GLU A 214 -17.60 -0.44 -5.55
N LEU A 215 -16.82 -1.34 -6.15
CA LEU A 215 -17.28 -2.69 -6.47
C LEU A 215 -17.77 -3.44 -5.21
N ARG A 216 -17.04 -3.32 -4.10
CA ARG A 216 -17.40 -3.94 -2.83
C ARG A 216 -18.69 -3.35 -2.26
N GLU A 217 -18.81 -2.02 -2.24
CA GLU A 217 -19.95 -1.32 -1.64
C GLU A 217 -21.25 -1.48 -2.45
N HIS A 218 -21.16 -1.47 -3.78
CA HIS A 218 -22.34 -1.46 -4.65
C HIS A 218 -22.71 -2.83 -5.19
N GLU A 219 -21.76 -3.75 -5.34
CA GLU A 219 -22.01 -5.07 -5.95
C GLU A 219 -21.79 -6.24 -5.00
N GLY A 220 -21.29 -6.00 -3.79
CA GLY A 220 -21.00 -7.04 -2.81
C GLY A 220 -19.89 -8.02 -3.24
N VAL A 221 -19.06 -7.63 -4.21
CA VAL A 221 -17.92 -8.44 -4.67
C VAL A 221 -16.64 -7.90 -4.03
N ASP A 222 -16.00 -8.73 -3.23
CA ASP A 222 -14.76 -8.38 -2.55
C ASP A 222 -13.55 -9.01 -3.26
N VAL A 223 -12.75 -8.17 -3.91
CA VAL A 223 -11.42 -8.52 -4.44
C VAL A 223 -10.38 -7.84 -3.57
N LYS A 224 -9.43 -8.62 -3.04
CA LYS A 224 -8.39 -8.10 -2.16
C LYS A 224 -7.34 -7.31 -2.92
N HIS A 225 -6.96 -6.15 -2.37
CA HIS A 225 -5.98 -5.26 -2.98
C HIS A 225 -4.72 -5.15 -2.11
N TYR A 226 -3.56 -5.49 -2.68
CA TYR A 226 -2.29 -5.45 -1.97
C TYR A 226 -1.30 -4.51 -2.64
N LEU A 227 -0.55 -3.76 -1.84
CA LEU A 227 0.57 -2.96 -2.33
C LEU A 227 1.87 -3.47 -1.72
N ILE A 228 2.90 -3.64 -2.54
CA ILE A 228 4.21 -4.10 -2.10
C ILE A 228 5.24 -3.06 -2.50
N VAL A 229 5.95 -2.47 -1.54
CA VAL A 229 6.87 -1.37 -1.79
C VAL A 229 8.25 -1.63 -1.20
N ASP A 230 9.29 -1.24 -1.92
CA ASP A 230 10.66 -1.27 -1.38
C ASP A 230 11.58 -0.26 -2.07
N SER A 231 12.76 -0.07 -1.47
CA SER A 231 13.77 0.99 -1.64
C SER A 231 13.70 1.98 -0.50
N HIS A 232 14.57 1.76 0.51
CA HIS A 232 14.73 2.65 1.66
C HIS A 232 15.01 4.10 1.21
N TYR A 233 16.02 4.31 0.38
CA TYR A 233 16.34 5.64 -0.14
C TYR A 233 15.14 6.34 -0.82
N THR A 234 14.43 5.63 -1.69
CA THR A 234 13.33 6.25 -2.43
C THR A 234 12.18 6.59 -1.49
N TRP A 235 11.72 5.62 -0.69
CA TRP A 235 10.50 5.77 0.10
C TRP A 235 10.72 6.49 1.42
N TRP A 236 11.83 6.21 2.11
CA TRP A 236 12.17 6.85 3.36
C TRP A 236 12.89 8.17 3.15
N ASP A 237 14.08 8.16 2.55
CA ASP A 237 14.89 9.38 2.52
C ASP A 237 14.22 10.50 1.72
N CYS A 238 13.63 10.13 0.57
CA CYS A 238 13.02 11.09 -0.34
C CYS A 238 11.48 11.18 -0.22
N GLY A 239 10.82 10.13 0.28
CA GLY A 239 9.40 9.85 0.03
C GLY A 239 8.45 9.79 1.22
N ARG A 240 8.86 10.22 2.42
CA ARG A 240 8.08 10.04 3.66
C ARG A 240 6.62 10.50 3.59
N SER A 241 6.36 11.62 2.90
CA SER A 241 5.00 12.13 2.71
C SER A 241 4.11 11.16 1.93
N TYR A 242 4.68 10.42 0.99
CA TYR A 242 3.96 9.39 0.23
C TYR A 242 3.79 8.12 1.04
N LEU A 243 4.75 7.73 1.87
CA LEU A 243 4.55 6.66 2.86
C LEU A 243 3.37 6.97 3.79
N CYS A 244 3.22 8.21 4.25
CA CYS A 244 2.04 8.63 5.01
C CYS A 244 0.74 8.40 4.22
N ARG A 245 0.72 8.73 2.93
CA ARG A 245 -0.45 8.50 2.07
C ARG A 245 -0.75 7.02 1.87
N LEU A 246 0.27 6.15 1.82
CA LEU A 246 0.04 4.70 1.77
C LEU A 246 -0.64 4.21 3.04
N VAL A 247 -0.18 4.67 4.21
CA VAL A 247 -0.81 4.35 5.49
C VAL A 247 -2.23 4.91 5.56
N ASP A 248 -2.46 6.12 5.06
CA ASP A 248 -3.80 6.70 4.97
C ASP A 248 -4.72 5.83 4.08
N MET A 249 -4.28 5.40 2.89
CA MET A 249 -5.07 4.55 2.00
C MET A 249 -5.39 3.17 2.59
N LEU A 250 -4.44 2.59 3.33
CA LEU A 250 -4.65 1.35 4.08
C LEU A 250 -5.81 1.51 5.09
N HIS A 251 -5.82 2.62 5.83
CA HIS A 251 -6.88 2.88 6.82
C HIS A 251 -8.17 3.40 6.19
N MET A 252 -8.14 4.02 5.02
CA MET A 252 -9.34 4.32 4.23
C MET A 252 -10.05 3.05 3.76
N GLY A 253 -9.36 1.91 3.70
CA GLY A 253 -9.90 0.64 3.20
C GLY A 253 -9.77 0.45 1.69
N TYR A 254 -8.97 1.30 1.03
CA TYR A 254 -8.65 1.21 -0.40
C TYR A 254 -7.56 0.18 -0.71
N ILE A 255 -6.79 -0.21 0.31
CA ILE A 255 -5.80 -1.29 0.24
C ILE A 255 -6.08 -2.19 1.45
N ASP A 256 -6.08 -3.51 1.26
CA ASP A 256 -6.28 -4.46 2.35
C ASP A 256 -4.99 -4.63 3.17
N GLU A 257 -3.82 -4.75 2.53
CA GLU A 257 -2.50 -4.70 3.20
C GLU A 257 -1.41 -4.07 2.33
N VAL A 258 -0.46 -3.40 3.00
CA VAL A 258 0.78 -2.89 2.38
C VAL A 258 1.98 -3.63 2.93
N LEU A 259 2.82 -4.25 2.11
CA LEU A 259 4.01 -4.99 2.53
C LEU A 259 5.27 -4.18 2.22
N PHE A 260 6.11 -3.97 3.24
CA PHE A 260 7.30 -3.12 3.13
C PHE A 260 8.59 -3.95 3.11
N GLY A 261 9.30 -3.92 1.98
CA GLY A 261 10.60 -4.56 1.80
C GLY A 261 10.67 -6.00 2.29
N ARG A 262 11.48 -6.25 3.33
CA ARG A 262 11.68 -7.62 3.84
C ARG A 262 10.42 -8.26 4.43
N GLU A 263 9.39 -7.48 4.78
CA GLU A 263 8.11 -8.01 5.27
C GLU A 263 7.48 -9.01 4.29
N VAL A 264 7.80 -8.90 3.00
CA VAL A 264 7.31 -9.79 1.95
C VAL A 264 7.57 -11.26 2.27
N VAL A 265 8.74 -11.62 2.80
CA VAL A 265 9.02 -13.04 3.13
C VAL A 265 8.33 -13.50 4.41
N GLU A 266 7.80 -12.57 5.21
CA GLU A 266 7.13 -12.83 6.49
C GLU A 266 5.61 -12.96 6.29
N ARG A 267 4.96 -11.98 5.64
CA ARG A 267 3.50 -11.88 5.56
C ARG A 267 2.89 -12.53 4.31
N LEU A 268 3.53 -12.41 3.15
CA LEU A 268 2.97 -12.90 1.88
C LEU A 268 2.64 -14.41 1.89
N PRO A 269 3.43 -15.31 2.51
CA PRO A 269 3.06 -16.72 2.63
C PRO A 269 1.67 -16.97 3.22
N SER A 270 1.30 -16.21 4.25
CA SER A 270 0.00 -16.33 4.92
C SER A 270 -1.12 -15.73 4.06
N LEU A 271 -0.87 -14.62 3.38
CA LEU A 271 -1.82 -14.03 2.43
C LEU A 271 -2.20 -15.00 1.31
N VAL A 272 -1.23 -15.69 0.71
CA VAL A 272 -1.54 -16.65 -0.36
C VAL A 272 -2.43 -17.78 0.16
N LYS A 273 -2.23 -18.26 1.39
CA LYS A 273 -3.11 -19.26 2.02
C LYS A 273 -4.52 -18.71 2.25
N GLU A 274 -4.64 -17.44 2.64
CA GLU A 274 -5.93 -16.76 2.77
C GLU A 274 -6.64 -16.69 1.40
N TRP A 275 -5.92 -16.40 0.31
CA TRP A 275 -6.49 -16.41 -1.05
C TRP A 275 -6.99 -17.78 -1.48
N LEU A 276 -6.26 -18.86 -1.14
CA LEU A 276 -6.72 -20.23 -1.38
C LEU A 276 -8.02 -20.54 -0.64
N ALA A 277 -8.14 -20.10 0.61
CA ALA A 277 -9.36 -20.28 1.39
C ALA A 277 -10.54 -19.50 0.79
N MET A 278 -10.30 -18.29 0.26
CA MET A 278 -11.31 -17.49 -0.42
C MET A 278 -11.81 -18.18 -1.69
N LEU A 279 -10.92 -18.73 -2.53
CA LEU A 279 -11.31 -19.48 -3.73
C LEU A 279 -12.16 -20.70 -3.39
N ALA A 280 -11.73 -21.50 -2.41
CA ALA A 280 -12.48 -22.67 -1.97
C ALA A 280 -13.88 -22.31 -1.43
N ALA A 281 -14.06 -21.12 -0.87
CA ALA A 281 -15.36 -20.62 -0.43
C ALA A 281 -16.23 -20.09 -1.58
N CYS A 282 -15.64 -19.60 -2.67
CA CYS A 282 -16.36 -19.20 -3.88
C CYS A 282 -16.88 -20.42 -4.66
N ASP A 283 -16.06 -21.46 -4.82
CA ASP A 283 -16.45 -22.68 -5.55
C ASP A 283 -17.60 -23.44 -4.88
N LYS A 284 -17.76 -23.32 -3.56
CA LYS A 284 -18.89 -23.91 -2.81
C LYS A 284 -20.20 -23.15 -2.96
N ARG A 285 -20.17 -21.92 -3.48
CA ARG A 285 -21.34 -21.02 -3.60
C ARG A 285 -21.89 -20.95 -5.03
N GLY A 286 -21.14 -21.42 -6.03
CA GLY A 286 -21.58 -21.57 -7.42
C GLY A 286 -22.16 -22.95 -7.67
#